data_AF-A0A1V3X9T7-F1
#
_entry.id   AF-A0A1V3X9T7-F1
#
_cell.length_a   1.000
_cell.length_b   1.000
_cell.length_c   1.000
_cell.angle_alpha   90.00
_cell.angle_beta   90.00
_cell.angle_gamma   90.00
#
_symmetry.space_group_name_H-M   'P 1'
#
loop_
_entity.id
_entity.type
_entity.pdbx_description
1 polymer ?
#
loop_
_entity_poly.entity_id
_entity_poly.type
_entity_poly.pdbx_seq_one_letter_code
_entity_poly.pdbx_strand_id
1 'polypeptide(L)'
;MRVGYVAAFSVPANQLPQKVFDDPHAGLKFDPEDTSEQLVIVAERAAGTHKLEYQPIADDIRAAIAVGHGVTVRDLLLVSAGTIPRTSSGKIGRRACRAAYLDGSLRSGVGSPTAFATES
;
A
#
# COMPACT_ATOMS: atom_id res chain seq x y z
N MET A 1 -19.32 -12.13 -4.04
CA MET A 1 -17.97 -11.62 -4.41
C MET A 1 -17.36 -11.00 -3.16
N ARG A 2 -16.19 -11.45 -2.68
CA ARG A 2 -15.56 -10.80 -1.51
C ARG A 2 -15.05 -9.43 -1.96
N VAL A 3 -15.45 -8.37 -1.27
CA VAL A 3 -14.89 -7.03 -1.45
C VAL A 3 -13.44 -7.04 -0.99
N GLY A 4 -12.52 -6.55 -1.82
CA GLY A 4 -11.14 -6.32 -1.43
C GLY A 4 -11.06 -5.11 -0.48
N TYR A 5 -10.05 -5.08 0.39
CA TYR A 5 -9.81 -3.96 1.29
C TYR A 5 -8.76 -2.99 0.72
N VAL A 6 -8.82 -1.73 1.16
CA VAL A 6 -7.84 -0.69 0.83
C VAL A 6 -7.39 0.01 2.10
N ALA A 7 -6.08 0.18 2.28
CA ALA A 7 -5.48 0.99 3.31
C ALA A 7 -4.74 2.18 2.68
N ALA A 8 -4.85 3.34 3.33
CA ALA A 8 -4.13 4.56 2.97
C ALA A 8 -3.41 5.08 4.22
N PHE A 9 -2.17 5.48 4.08
CA PHE A 9 -1.35 6.04 5.15
C PHE A 9 -0.20 6.88 4.57
N SER A 10 0.41 7.70 5.40
CA SER A 10 1.57 8.50 5.03
C SER A 10 2.89 7.83 5.47
N VAL A 11 3.94 8.06 4.69
CA VAL A 11 5.31 7.62 4.97
C VAL A 11 6.25 8.79 4.64
N PRO A 12 7.17 9.20 5.53
CA PRO A 12 8.22 10.15 5.19
C PRO A 12 8.98 9.73 3.94
N ALA A 13 9.30 10.65 3.04
CA ALA A 13 9.94 10.34 1.76
C ALA A 13 11.22 9.51 1.94
N ASN A 14 12.09 9.89 2.87
CA ASN A 14 13.31 9.15 3.21
C ASN A 14 13.10 7.76 3.85
N GLN A 15 11.87 7.39 4.20
CA GLN A 15 11.49 6.07 4.71
C GLN A 15 10.79 5.20 3.65
N LEU A 16 10.51 5.74 2.45
CA LEU A 16 9.92 4.94 1.39
C LEU A 16 10.88 3.81 0.95
N PRO A 17 10.36 2.61 0.63
CA PRO A 17 11.20 1.54 0.10
C PRO A 17 11.91 1.96 -1.18
N GLN A 18 13.17 1.54 -1.37
CA GLN A 18 14.01 1.96 -2.52
C GLN A 18 13.31 1.80 -3.87
N LYS A 19 12.55 0.71 -4.05
CA LYS A 19 11.83 0.45 -5.29
C LYS A 19 10.77 1.48 -5.68
N VAL A 20 10.36 2.34 -4.75
CA VAL A 20 9.45 3.46 -5.07
C VAL A 20 10.18 4.50 -5.90
N PHE A 21 11.49 4.69 -5.68
CA PHE A 21 12.32 5.62 -6.46
C PHE A 21 12.72 5.04 -7.82
N ASP A 22 12.60 3.73 -8.00
CA ASP A 22 12.78 3.06 -9.29
C ASP A 22 11.53 3.16 -10.18
N ASP A 23 10.37 3.53 -9.60
CA ASP A 23 9.13 3.74 -10.35
C ASP A 23 9.18 5.10 -11.07
N PRO A 24 9.21 5.14 -12.41
CA PRO A 24 9.25 6.40 -13.16
C PRO A 24 8.01 7.27 -12.91
N HIS A 25 6.90 6.69 -12.45
CA HIS A 25 5.68 7.42 -12.11
C HIS A 25 5.72 8.06 -10.71
N ALA A 26 6.67 7.67 -9.85
CA ALA A 26 6.77 8.26 -8.52
C ALA A 26 7.21 9.73 -8.59
N GLY A 27 7.95 10.13 -9.62
CA GLY A 27 8.42 11.51 -9.80
C GLY A 27 9.26 12.03 -8.63
N LEU A 28 9.92 11.12 -7.91
CA LEU A 28 10.74 11.38 -6.74
C LEU A 28 12.18 10.94 -7.00
N LYS A 29 13.11 11.65 -6.36
CA LYS A 29 14.48 11.18 -6.19
C LYS A 29 14.69 10.91 -4.71
N PHE A 30 15.46 9.86 -4.39
CA PHE A 30 15.79 9.60 -3.00
C PHE A 30 16.66 10.74 -2.45
N ASP A 31 16.20 11.32 -1.34
CA ASP A 31 16.92 12.28 -0.54
C ASP A 31 16.83 11.81 0.92
N PRO A 32 17.96 11.51 1.58
CA PRO A 32 17.95 11.02 2.96
C PRO A 32 17.44 12.07 3.97
N GLU A 33 17.46 13.36 3.63
CA GLU A 33 17.01 14.45 4.50
C GLU A 33 15.54 14.82 4.26
N ASP A 34 14.92 14.35 3.18
CA ASP A 34 13.52 14.63 2.87
C ASP A 34 12.58 13.83 3.78
N THR A 35 12.01 14.52 4.76
CA THR A 35 11.07 13.98 5.74
C THR A 35 9.61 14.28 5.38
N SER A 36 9.34 14.78 4.17
CA SER A 36 7.99 15.11 3.74
C SER A 36 7.08 13.87 3.69
N GLU A 37 5.87 14.00 4.21
CA GLU A 37 4.91 12.89 4.26
C GLU A 37 4.34 12.58 2.86
N GLN A 38 4.54 11.35 2.40
CA GLN A 38 4.09 10.86 1.10
C GLN A 38 2.93 9.88 1.25
N LEU A 39 1.91 10.00 0.38
CA LEU A 39 0.75 9.12 0.40
C LEU A 39 1.09 7.75 -0.20
N VAL A 40 0.82 6.70 0.56
CA VAL A 40 0.89 5.29 0.14
C VAL A 40 -0.50 4.68 0.20
N ILE A 41 -0.85 3.94 -0.85
CA ILE A 41 -2.07 3.13 -0.93
C ILE A 41 -1.68 1.65 -1.03
N VAL A 42 -2.31 0.81 -0.21
CA VAL A 42 -2.25 -0.65 -0.33
C VAL A 42 -3.65 -1.16 -0.62
N ALA A 43 -3.83 -1.91 -1.70
CA ALA A 43 -5.13 -2.42 -2.11
C ALA A 43 -5.11 -3.93 -2.40
N GLU A 44 -6.12 -4.63 -1.90
CA GLU A 44 -6.31 -6.05 -2.21
C GLU A 44 -6.92 -6.23 -3.60
N ARG A 45 -6.33 -7.14 -4.38
CA ARG A 45 -6.87 -7.55 -5.67
C ARG A 45 -8.09 -8.45 -5.47
N ALA A 46 -9.06 -8.34 -6.37
CA ALA A 46 -10.17 -9.27 -6.43
C ALA A 46 -9.66 -10.70 -6.73
N ALA A 47 -10.33 -11.71 -6.17
CA ALA A 47 -9.99 -13.10 -6.45
C ALA A 47 -10.11 -13.39 -7.96
N GLY A 48 -9.12 -14.07 -8.53
CA GLY A 48 -9.11 -14.45 -9.95
C GLY A 48 -8.49 -13.42 -10.90
N THR A 49 -8.16 -12.20 -10.47
CA THR A 49 -7.62 -11.14 -11.36
C THR A 49 -6.09 -11.15 -11.51
N HIS A 50 -5.48 -12.33 -11.46
CA HIS A 50 -4.02 -12.51 -11.53
C HIS A 50 -3.42 -12.22 -12.91
N LYS A 51 -4.27 -12.15 -13.96
CA LYS A 51 -3.86 -11.90 -15.35
C LYS A 51 -4.14 -10.48 -15.85
N LEU A 52 -4.68 -9.58 -15.01
CA LEU A 52 -4.94 -8.20 -15.43
C LEU A 52 -3.62 -7.44 -15.54
N GLU A 53 -3.50 -6.59 -16.57
CA GLU A 53 -2.43 -5.61 -16.64
C GLU A 53 -2.64 -4.56 -15.54
N TYR A 54 -1.69 -4.49 -14.61
CA TYR A 54 -1.84 -3.69 -13.39
C TYR A 54 -1.49 -2.22 -13.58
N GLN A 55 -0.63 -1.89 -14.55
CA GLN A 55 -0.15 -0.53 -14.73
C GLN A 55 -1.27 0.44 -15.12
N PRO A 56 -2.14 0.15 -16.10
CA PRO A 56 -3.24 1.05 -16.45
C PRO A 56 -4.20 1.28 -15.28
N ILE A 57 -4.50 0.23 -14.50
CA ILE A 57 -5.36 0.33 -13.30
C ILE A 57 -4.70 1.22 -12.24
N ALA A 58 -3.39 1.08 -12.05
CA ALA A 58 -2.65 1.88 -11.11
C ALA A 58 -2.65 3.36 -11.51
N ASP A 59 -2.46 3.65 -12.79
CA ASP A 59 -2.45 5.01 -13.33
C ASP A 59 -3.83 5.67 -13.22
N ASP A 60 -4.91 4.95 -13.51
CA ASP A 60 -6.28 5.43 -13.32
C ASP A 60 -6.57 5.78 -11.86
N ILE A 61 -6.15 4.92 -10.92
CA ILE A 61 -6.30 5.18 -9.48
C ILE A 61 -5.52 6.43 -9.05
N ARG A 62 -4.25 6.55 -9.47
CA ARG A 62 -3.42 7.71 -9.15
C ARG A 62 -4.05 8.99 -9.70
N ALA A 63 -4.49 8.98 -10.96
CA ALA A 63 -5.14 10.12 -11.60
C ALA A 63 -6.44 10.50 -10.90
N ALA A 64 -7.30 9.53 -10.58
CA ALA A 64 -8.55 9.78 -9.88
C ALA A 64 -8.33 10.39 -8.49
N ILE A 65 -7.34 9.92 -7.74
CA ILE A 65 -7.00 10.48 -6.41
C ILE A 65 -6.43 11.90 -6.55
N ALA A 66 -5.54 12.12 -7.53
CA ALA A 66 -4.99 13.45 -7.78
C ALA A 66 -6.07 14.47 -8.15
N VAL A 67 -6.98 14.10 -9.06
CA VAL A 67 -8.10 14.97 -9.49
C VAL A 67 -9.11 15.17 -8.36
N GLY A 68 -9.47 14.11 -7.65
CA GLY A 68 -10.53 14.15 -6.63
C GLY A 68 -10.10 14.78 -5.31
N HIS A 69 -8.82 14.67 -4.95
CA HIS A 69 -8.33 15.05 -3.62
C HIS A 69 -7.13 16.00 -3.63
N GLY A 70 -6.53 16.30 -4.79
CA GLY A 70 -5.37 17.20 -4.88
C GLY A 70 -4.09 16.61 -4.26
N VAL A 71 -4.03 15.30 -4.05
CA VAL A 71 -2.88 14.61 -3.45
C VAL A 71 -2.35 13.56 -4.42
N THR A 72 -1.03 13.49 -4.55
CA THR A 72 -0.36 12.48 -5.38
C THR A 72 -0.09 11.22 -4.56
N VAL A 73 -0.53 10.06 -5.04
CA VAL A 73 -0.14 8.76 -4.50
C VAL A 73 1.27 8.44 -4.97
N ARG A 74 2.23 8.32 -4.04
CA ARG A 74 3.61 7.99 -4.37
C ARG A 74 3.85 6.51 -4.57
N ASP A 75 3.10 5.67 -3.87
CA ASP A 75 3.15 4.23 -4.09
C ASP A 75 1.77 3.60 -3.98
N LEU A 76 1.45 2.75 -4.93
CA LEU A 76 0.23 1.96 -4.98
C LEU A 76 0.62 0.47 -5.02
N LEU A 77 0.56 -0.17 -3.86
CA LEU A 77 0.88 -1.58 -3.71
C LEU A 77 -0.38 -2.44 -3.82
N LEU A 78 -0.48 -3.20 -4.91
CA LEU A 78 -1.51 -4.22 -5.06
C LEU A 78 -1.07 -5.54 -4.41
N VAL A 79 -1.89 -6.08 -3.51
CA VAL A 79 -1.62 -7.34 -2.79
C VAL A 79 -2.71 -8.38 -3.04
N SER A 80 -2.49 -9.62 -2.59
CA SER A 80 -3.51 -10.65 -2.63
C SER A 80 -4.65 -10.37 -1.64
N ALA A 81 -5.83 -10.92 -1.89
CA ALA A 81 -6.96 -10.79 -0.97
C ALA A 81 -6.65 -11.42 0.39
N GLY A 82 -7.05 -10.74 1.47
CA GLY A 82 -6.81 -11.17 2.85
C GLY A 82 -5.42 -10.84 3.41
N THR A 83 -4.57 -10.12 2.67
CA THR A 83 -3.22 -9.75 3.12
C THR A 83 -3.19 -8.45 3.92
N ILE A 84 -4.18 -7.55 3.78
CA ILE A 84 -4.20 -6.31 4.57
C ILE A 84 -4.55 -6.63 6.03
N PRO A 85 -3.72 -6.25 7.02
CA PRO A 85 -3.98 -6.50 8.43
C PRO A 85 -5.30 -5.89 8.91
N ARG A 86 -6.08 -6.66 9.67
CA ARG A 86 -7.36 -6.24 10.24
C ARG A 86 -7.46 -6.64 11.71
N THR A 87 -8.17 -5.84 12.50
CA THR A 87 -8.51 -6.16 13.89
C THR A 87 -9.44 -7.36 13.95
N SER A 88 -9.55 -7.98 15.13
CA SER A 88 -10.54 -9.05 15.40
C SER A 88 -11.98 -8.61 15.09
N SER A 89 -12.29 -7.33 15.30
CA SER A 89 -13.56 -6.69 14.90
C SER A 89 -13.70 -6.39 13.40
N GLY A 90 -12.69 -6.73 12.60
CA GLY A 90 -12.69 -6.58 11.16
C GLY A 90 -12.35 -5.19 10.64
N LYS A 91 -11.90 -4.24 11.46
CA LYS A 91 -11.47 -2.91 10.99
C LYS A 91 -10.08 -3.01 10.36
N ILE A 92 -9.83 -2.18 9.33
CA ILE A 92 -8.49 -2.09 8.72
C ILE A 92 -7.49 -1.55 9.74
N GLY A 93 -6.44 -2.32 10.00
CA GLY A 93 -5.35 -1.95 10.90
C GLY A 93 -4.31 -1.11 10.16
N ARG A 94 -4.61 0.15 9.85
CA ARG A 94 -3.73 1.02 9.04
C ARG A 94 -2.28 1.09 9.56
N ARG A 95 -2.09 1.14 10.88
CA ARG A 95 -0.74 1.14 11.51
C ARG A 95 0.01 -0.16 11.25
N ALA A 96 -0.65 -1.31 11.43
CA ALA A 96 -0.06 -2.61 11.14
C ALA A 96 0.21 -2.79 9.64
N CYS A 97 -0.68 -2.29 8.79
CA CYS A 97 -0.47 -2.28 7.33
C CYS A 97 0.73 -1.40 6.93
N ARG A 98 0.91 -0.22 7.54
CA ARG A 98 2.10 0.62 7.33
C ARG A 98 3.38 -0.09 7.77
N ALA A 99 3.38 -0.75 8.93
CA ALA A 99 4.54 -1.52 9.38
C ALA A 99 4.90 -2.64 8.38
N ALA A 100 3.90 -3.44 8.00
CA ALA A 100 4.04 -4.54 7.03
C ALA A 100 4.42 -4.07 5.61
N TYR A 101 4.11 -2.83 5.27
CA TYR A 101 4.54 -2.18 4.04
C TYR A 101 6.03 -1.83 4.09
N LEU A 102 6.48 -1.22 5.20
CA LEU A 102 7.85 -0.76 5.40
C LEU A 102 8.84 -1.91 5.57
N ASP A 103 8.44 -2.97 6.29
CA ASP A 103 9.27 -4.17 6.48
C ASP A 103 9.30 -5.09 5.24
N GLY A 104 8.48 -4.81 4.24
CA GLY A 104 8.44 -5.53 2.97
C GLY A 104 7.60 -6.83 2.98
N SER A 105 7.00 -7.23 4.10
CA SER A 105 6.18 -8.45 4.20
C SER A 105 4.99 -8.44 3.23
N LEU A 106 4.34 -7.29 3.04
CA LEU A 106 3.25 -7.16 2.05
C LEU A 106 3.73 -7.35 0.60
N ARG A 107 5.02 -7.10 0.32
CA ARG A 107 5.58 -7.16 -1.04
C ARG A 107 6.16 -8.53 -1.37
N SER A 108 6.67 -9.25 -0.37
CA SER A 108 7.13 -10.63 -0.53
C SER A 108 5.98 -11.63 -0.66
N GLY A 109 4.73 -11.19 -0.42
CA GLY A 109 3.56 -12.07 -0.44
C GLY A 109 3.52 -13.03 0.76
N VAL A 110 4.45 -12.87 1.72
CA VAL A 110 4.34 -13.49 3.04
C VAL A 110 3.23 -12.73 3.74
N GLY A 111 2.00 -13.27 3.66
CA GLY A 111 0.86 -12.69 4.35
C GLY A 111 1.26 -12.33 5.77
N SER A 112 0.99 -11.08 6.17
CA SER A 112 1.17 -10.64 7.54
C SER A 112 0.57 -11.72 8.44
N PRO A 113 1.32 -12.28 9.42
CA PRO A 113 0.79 -13.36 10.24
C PRO A 113 -0.52 -12.86 10.81
N THR A 114 -1.62 -13.45 10.36
CA THR A 114 -2.95 -13.15 10.86
C THR A 114 -2.97 -13.61 12.30
N ALA A 115 -2.60 -12.72 13.21
CA ALA A 115 -2.96 -12.74 14.61
C ALA A 115 -2.41 -11.44 15.19
N PHE A 116 -3.30 -10.57 15.67
CA PHE A 116 -3.00 -9.96 16.95
C PHE A 116 -2.63 -11.13 17.86
N ALA A 117 -1.35 -11.28 18.19
CA ALA A 117 -0.93 -12.22 19.20
C ALA A 117 -1.78 -11.89 20.43
N THR A 118 -2.54 -12.88 20.88
CA THR A 118 -3.34 -12.79 22.09
C THR A 118 -2.38 -12.43 23.22
N GLU A 119 -2.42 -11.19 23.71
CA GLU A 119 -1.80 -10.86 24.99
C GLU A 119 -2.64 -11.53 26.08
N SER A 120 -2.00 -12.38 26.87
CA SER A 120 -2.46 -12.86 28.19
C SER A 120 -1.38 -12.50 29.19
#